data_AF-A0A936GKC7-F1
#
_entry.id   AF-A0A936GKC7-F1
#
_cell.length_a   1.000
_cell.length_b   1.000
_cell.length_c   1.000
_cell.angle_alpha   90.00
_cell.angle_beta   90.00
_cell.angle_gamma   90.00
#
_symmetry.space_group_name_H-M   'P 1'
#
loop_
_entity.id
_entity.type
_entity.pdbx_description
1 polymer ?
#
loop_
_entity_poly.entity_id
_entity_poly.type
_entity_poly.pdbx_seq_one_letter_code
_entity_poly.pdbx_strand_id
1 'polypeptide(L)'
;MIKCKRIEIHGTEVTIDVENNNEYVSLTDIARYKDPERSDYILQNWMRNRSTIEFIGLWELFNNPIFNSIEFDGIKLDQLGARL
;
A
#
# COMPACT_ATOMS: atom_id res chain seq x y z
N MET A 1 -11.86 -21.51 -2.59
CA MET A 1 -12.49 -20.78 -1.47
C MET A 1 -11.44 -19.86 -0.89
N ILE A 2 -11.60 -18.55 -1.05
CA ILE A 2 -10.70 -17.56 -0.46
C ILE A 2 -10.88 -17.64 1.06
N LYS A 3 -9.81 -17.96 1.79
CA LYS A 3 -9.83 -17.97 3.25
C LYS A 3 -9.49 -16.57 3.75
N CYS A 4 -10.50 -15.74 3.91
CA CYS A 4 -10.36 -14.46 4.57
C CYS A 4 -10.21 -14.71 6.09
N LYS A 5 -9.07 -14.31 6.66
CA LYS A 5 -8.78 -14.39 8.09
C LYS A 5 -8.98 -12.99 8.69
N ARG A 6 -9.34 -12.92 9.97
CA ARG A 6 -9.44 -11.66 10.70
C ARG A 6 -8.66 -11.76 11.99
N ILE A 7 -7.94 -10.71 12.32
CA ILE A 7 -7.15 -10.59 13.54
C ILE A 7 -7.52 -9.31 14.26
N GLU A 8 -7.48 -9.33 15.59
CA GLU A 8 -7.70 -8.15 16.41
C GLU A 8 -6.35 -7.55 16.82
N ILE A 9 -6.13 -6.28 16.48
CA ILE A 9 -4.93 -5.53 16.86
C ILE A 9 -5.40 -4.23 17.52
N HIS A 10 -5.02 -4.00 18.78
CA HIS A 10 -5.39 -2.78 19.52
C HIS A 10 -6.90 -2.45 19.49
N GLY A 11 -7.76 -3.47 19.55
CA GLY A 11 -9.23 -3.31 19.48
C GLY A 11 -9.78 -3.00 18.09
N THR A 12 -8.95 -3.13 17.04
CA THR A 12 -9.36 -3.01 15.63
C THR A 12 -9.29 -4.37 14.97
N GLU A 13 -10.38 -4.77 14.32
CA GLU A 13 -10.39 -5.96 13.47
C GLU A 13 -9.73 -5.62 12.12
N VAL A 14 -8.66 -6.35 11.79
CA VAL A 14 -7.92 -6.19 10.54
C VAL A 14 -8.08 -7.46 9.70
N THR A 15 -8.47 -7.26 8.45
CA THR A 15 -8.64 -8.34 7.50
C THR A 15 -7.28 -8.78 6.94
N ILE A 16 -7.06 -10.10 6.91
CA ILE A 16 -5.97 -10.76 6.21
C ILE A 16 -6.54 -11.56 5.06
N ASP A 17 -6.14 -11.21 3.85
CA ASP A 17 -6.46 -11.98 2.65
C ASP A 17 -5.35 -12.98 2.34
N VAL A 18 -5.72 -14.14 1.82
CA VAL A 18 -4.77 -15.22 1.52
C VAL A 18 -4.90 -15.58 0.04
N GLU A 19 -3.89 -15.21 -0.73
CA GLU A 19 -3.83 -15.46 -2.17
C GLU A 19 -2.47 -16.08 -2.53
N ASN A 20 -2.48 -17.14 -3.34
CA ASN A 20 -1.26 -17.81 -3.83
C ASN A 20 -0.23 -18.15 -2.74
N ASN A 21 -0.71 -18.58 -1.57
CA ASN A 21 0.11 -18.92 -0.40
C ASN A 21 0.80 -17.72 0.29
N ASN A 22 0.47 -16.49 -0.12
CA ASN A 22 0.88 -15.26 0.53
C ASN A 22 -0.27 -14.70 1.37
N GLU A 23 0.06 -14.02 2.46
CA GLU A 23 -0.90 -13.35 3.34
C GLU A 23 -0.76 -11.84 3.19
N TYR A 24 -1.87 -11.16 2.91
CA TYR A 24 -1.94 -9.72 2.68
C TYR A 24 -2.78 -9.06 3.75
N VAL A 25 -2.31 -7.93 4.29
CA VAL A 25 -3.01 -7.19 5.34
C VAL A 25 -3.79 -6.02 4.72
N SER A 26 -5.04 -5.85 5.14
CA SER A 26 -5.90 -4.74 4.69
C SER A 26 -5.41 -3.39 5.22
N LEU A 27 -4.83 -2.57 4.33
CA LEU A 27 -4.43 -1.20 4.66
C LEU A 27 -5.63 -0.31 5.04
N THR A 28 -6.80 -0.55 4.46
CA THR A 28 -8.03 0.19 4.78
C THR A 28 -8.46 -0.04 6.21
N ASP A 29 -8.37 -1.27 6.71
CA ASP A 29 -8.71 -1.58 8.10
C ASP A 29 -7.71 -0.93 9.07
N ILE A 30 -6.42 -0.90 8.71
CA ILE A 30 -5.40 -0.18 9.48
C ILE A 30 -5.67 1.34 9.46
N ALA A 31 -6.09 1.91 8.33
CA ALA A 31 -6.40 3.33 8.25
C ALA A 31 -7.65 3.70 9.08
N ARG A 32 -8.67 2.82 9.13
CA ARG A 32 -9.88 3.00 9.95
C ARG A 32 -9.59 3.10 11.44
N TYR A 33 -8.55 2.41 11.94
CA TYR A 33 -8.11 2.57 13.33
C TYR A 33 -7.74 4.02 13.65
N LYS A 34 -7.14 4.73 12.70
CA LYS A 34 -6.67 6.10 12.90
C LYS A 34 -7.78 7.13 12.72
N ASP A 35 -8.59 7.00 11.67
CA ASP A 35 -9.81 7.79 11.46
C ASP A 35 -10.76 7.01 10.53
N PRO A 36 -11.90 6.50 11.04
CA PRO A 36 -12.83 5.72 10.22
C PRO A 36 -13.51 6.56 9.13
N GLU A 37 -13.76 7.84 9.39
CA GLU A 37 -14.46 8.74 8.45
C GLU A 37 -13.53 9.27 7.35
N ARG A 38 -12.21 9.27 7.60
CA ARG A 38 -11.20 9.81 6.67
C ARG A 38 -10.10 8.81 6.30
N SER A 39 -10.43 7.53 6.36
CA SER A 39 -9.50 6.44 6.02
C SER A 39 -8.93 6.56 4.60
N ASP A 40 -9.73 7.05 3.64
CA ASP A 40 -9.33 7.35 2.27
C ASP A 40 -8.23 8.45 2.21
N TYR A 41 -8.38 9.53 2.96
CA TYR A 41 -7.41 10.61 3.03
C TYR A 41 -6.11 10.15 3.68
N ILE A 42 -6.21 9.33 4.73
CA ILE A 42 -5.03 8.75 5.39
C ILE A 42 -4.24 7.85 4.42
N LEU A 43 -4.93 6.95 3.71
CA LEU A 43 -4.32 6.10 2.70
C LEU A 43 -3.67 6.92 1.59
N GLN A 44 -4.36 7.93 1.06
CA GLN A 44 -3.80 8.84 0.06
C GLN A 44 -2.53 9.53 0.58
N ASN A 45 -2.51 9.97 1.84
CA ASN A 45 -1.34 10.62 2.42
C ASN A 45 -0.16 9.65 2.59
N TRP A 46 -0.41 8.40 2.99
CA TRP A 46 0.64 7.37 3.06
C TRP A 46 1.22 7.06 1.68
N MET A 47 0.35 6.89 0.68
CA MET A 47 0.75 6.57 -0.70
C MET A 47 1.41 7.74 -1.42
N ARG A 48 1.15 8.99 -1.00
CA ARG A 48 1.83 10.19 -1.50
C ARG A 48 3.13 10.52 -0.78
N ASN A 49 3.52 9.78 0.26
CA ASN A 49 4.78 10.06 0.91
C ASN A 49 5.93 9.58 0.01
N ARG A 50 6.89 10.47 -0.28
CA ARG A 50 8.06 10.17 -1.13
C ARG A 50 8.80 8.91 -0.66
N SER A 51 9.01 8.76 0.65
CA SER A 51 9.68 7.58 1.22
C SER A 51 8.88 6.30 1.00
N THR A 52 7.54 6.37 1.08
CA THR A 52 6.66 5.22 0.76
C THR A 52 6.81 4.81 -0.71
N ILE A 53 6.77 5.77 -1.63
CA ILE A 53 6.89 5.49 -3.07
C ILE A 53 8.27 4.96 -3.42
N GLU A 54 9.34 5.54 -2.87
CA GLU A 54 10.69 5.02 -3.05
C GLU A 54 10.81 3.58 -2.53
N PHE A 55 10.26 3.30 -1.35
CA PHE A 55 10.24 1.95 -0.78
C PHE A 55 9.48 0.96 -1.67
N ILE A 56 8.26 1.30 -2.10
CA ILE A 56 7.45 0.44 -2.99
C ILE A 56 8.19 0.18 -4.30
N GLY A 57 8.79 1.20 -4.90
CA GLY A 57 9.55 1.05 -6.14
C GLY A 57 10.75 0.12 -6.01
N LEU A 58 11.49 0.21 -4.89
CA LEU A 58 12.58 -0.72 -4.60
C LEU A 58 12.05 -2.13 -4.38
N TRP A 59 10.98 -2.28 -3.61
CA TRP A 59 10.39 -3.59 -3.36
C TRP A 59 9.91 -4.26 -4.65
N GLU A 60 9.22 -3.53 -5.53
CA GLU A 60 8.78 -4.01 -6.84
C GLU A 60 9.96 -4.43 -7.72
N LEU A 61 11.05 -3.65 -7.74
CA LEU A 61 12.25 -4.00 -8.50
C LEU A 61 12.86 -5.35 -8.06
N PHE A 62 12.78 -5.69 -6.78
CA PHE A 62 13.32 -6.95 -6.25
C PHE A 62 12.35 -8.13 -6.38
N ASN A 63 11.04 -7.89 -6.28
CA ASN A 63 10.04 -8.94 -6.10
C ASN A 63 9.12 -9.15 -7.30
N ASN A 64 9.08 -8.21 -8.26
CA ASN A 64 8.25 -8.27 -9.45
C ASN A 64 9.13 -8.31 -10.73
N PRO A 65 9.37 -9.50 -11.30
CA PRO A 65 10.23 -9.67 -12.48
C PRO A 65 9.77 -8.91 -13.73
N ILE A 66 8.49 -8.52 -13.80
CA ILE A 66 7.89 -7.80 -14.94
C ILE A 66 7.64 -6.33 -14.62
N PHE A 67 8.27 -5.79 -13.58
CA PHE A 67 8.06 -4.42 -13.13
C PHE A 67 8.44 -3.38 -14.19
N ASN A 68 7.49 -2.49 -14.51
CA ASN A 68 7.69 -1.39 -15.45
C ASN A 68 8.36 -0.19 -14.76
N SER A 69 9.68 -0.26 -14.59
CA SER A 69 10.47 0.80 -13.94
C SER A 69 10.40 2.15 -14.67
N ILE A 70 10.24 2.15 -16.00
CA ILE A 70 10.20 3.37 -16.82
C ILE A 70 8.95 4.20 -16.50
N GLU A 71 7.79 3.56 -16.48
CA GLU A 71 6.53 4.24 -16.12
C GLU A 71 6.52 4.66 -14.65
N PHE A 72 7.09 3.82 -13.77
CA PHE A 72 7.21 4.13 -12.35
C PHE A 72 8.08 5.37 -12.08
N ASP A 73 9.14 5.60 -12.86
CA ASP A 73 9.94 6.83 -12.75
C ASP A 73 9.11 8.08 -13.10
N GLY A 74 8.11 7.97 -13.99
CA GLY A 74 7.14 9.03 -14.24
C GLY A 74 6.35 9.41 -12.99
N ILE A 75 5.91 8.41 -12.21
CA ILE A 75 5.19 8.62 -10.92
C ILE A 75 6.10 9.32 -9.90
N LYS A 76 7.40 8.95 -9.84
CA LYS A 76 8.37 9.63 -8.97
C LYS A 76 8.56 11.10 -9.36
N LEU A 77 8.62 11.40 -10.65
CA LEU A 77 8.82 12.77 -11.15
C LEU A 77 7.60 13.67 -10.87
N ASP A 78 6.38 13.13 -11.04
CA ASP A 78 5.13 13.83 -10.68
C ASP A 78 5.09 14.20 -9.20
N GLN A 79 5.54 13.28 -8.34
CA GLN A 79 5.69 13.50 -6.91
C GLN A 79 6.69 14.60 -6.53
N LEU A 80 7.78 14.72 -7.29
CA LEU A 80 8.81 15.72 -7.05
C LEU A 80 8.42 17.10 -7.60
N GLY A 81 7.27 17.23 -8.26
CA GLY A 81 6.90 18.45 -8.99
C GLY A 81 7.89 18.77 -10.11
N ALA A 82 8.60 17.76 -10.61
CA ALA A 82 9.71 17.89 -11.55
C ALA A 82 9.28 17.69 -13.01
N ARG A 83 7.99 17.44 -13.27
CA ARG A 83 7.44 17.38 -14.62
C ARG A 83 7.14 18.80 -15.11
N LEU A 84 7.92 19.25 -16.09
CA LEU A 84 7.76 20.53 -16.80
C LEU A 84 6.43 20.58 -17.57
#